data_AF-A0A822GWB7-F1
#
_entry.id   AF-A0A822GWB7-F1
#
_cell.length_a   1.000
_cell.length_b   1.000
_cell.length_c   1.000
_cell.angle_alpha   90.00
_cell.angle_beta   90.00
_cell.angle_gamma   90.00
#
_symmetry.space_group_name_H-M   'P 1'
#
loop_
_entity.id
_entity.type
_entity.pdbx_description
1 polymer ?
#
loop_
_entity_poly.entity_id
_entity_poly.type
_entity_poly.pdbx_seq_one_letter_code
_entity_poly.pdbx_strand_id
1 'polypeptide(L)' 'MSSGRDESVTVFLGDLSRDATKEDVEKTFSYYGKLRNVWLSRSPWGYG' A
#
# COMPACT_ATOMS: atom_id res chain seq x y z
N MET A 1 -17.09 16.86 -20.93
CA MET A 1 -16.95 15.64 -20.13
C MET A 1 -15.48 15.52 -19.74
N SER A 2 -15.10 16.01 -18.56
CA SER A 2 -13.72 15.86 -18.09
C SER A 2 -13.53 14.39 -17.74
N SER A 3 -12.79 13.65 -18.57
CA SER A 3 -12.24 12.35 -18.17
C SER A 3 -11.35 12.63 -16.96
N GLY A 4 -11.92 12.50 -15.76
CA GLY A 4 -11.17 12.52 -14.52
C GLY A 4 -10.17 11.40 -14.61
N ARG A 5 -8.92 11.73 -14.91
CA ARG A 5 -7.84 10.75 -14.86
C ARG A 5 -7.82 10.29 -13.42
N ASP A 6 -7.96 8.99 -13.26
CA ASP A 6 -7.74 8.33 -12.00
C ASP A 6 -6.24 8.41 -11.69
N GLU A 7 -5.80 9.55 -11.15
CA GLU A 7 -4.41 9.72 -10.73
C GLU A 7 -4.20 8.86 -9.48
N SER A 8 -3.77 7.62 -9.71
CA SER A 8 -3.48 6.67 -8.65
C SER A 8 -2.11 7.00 -8.03
N VAL A 9 -2.14 7.41 -6.76
CA VAL A 9 -0.93 7.69 -5.98
C VAL A 9 -0.48 6.40 -5.30
N THR A 10 0.73 5.94 -5.63
CA THR A 10 1.39 4.81 -4.97
C THR A 10 2.50 5.33 -4.06
N VAL A 11 2.48 4.94 -2.79
CA VAL A 11 3.50 5.31 -1.81
C VAL A 11 4.25 4.07 -1.34
N PHE A 12 5.56 4.20 -1.17
CA PHE A 12 6.41 3.16 -0.60
C PHE A 12 6.71 3.52 0.85
N LEU A 13 6.45 2.57 1.76
CA LEU A 13 6.69 2.73 3.18
C LEU A 13 7.79 1.75 3.58
N GLY A 14 8.91 2.29 4.04
CA GLY A 14 9.98 1.52 4.69
C GLY A 14 9.70 1.31 6.17
N ASP A 15 10.57 0.55 6.83
CA ASP A 15 10.56 0.35 8.29
C ASP A 15 9.25 -0.24 8.86
N LEU A 16 8.51 -0.98 8.03
CA LEU A 16 7.39 -1.78 8.52
C LEU A 16 7.94 -2.92 9.39
N SER A 17 7.30 -3.15 10.54
CA SER A 17 7.61 -4.28 11.41
C SER A 17 7.60 -5.59 10.63
N ARG A 18 8.46 -6.54 10.98
CA ARG A 18 8.57 -7.83 10.29
C ARG A 18 7.26 -8.62 10.30
N ASP A 19 6.46 -8.39 11.34
CA ASP A 19 5.15 -9.00 11.55
C ASP A 19 4.00 -8.15 11.00
N ALA A 20 4.29 -6.98 10.39
CA ALA A 20 3.26 -6.12 9.84
C ALA A 20 2.49 -6.86 8.74
N THR A 21 1.17 -6.87 8.91
CA THR A 21 0.25 -7.49 7.95
C THR A 21 -0.45 -6.44 7.09
N LYS A 22 -1.06 -6.90 6.00
CA LYS A 22 -1.82 -6.02 5.11
C LYS A 22 -2.97 -5.38 5.88
N GLU A 23 -3.58 -6.11 6.81
CA GLU A 23 -4.65 -5.62 7.68
C GLU A 23 -4.16 -4.51 8.61
N ASP A 24 -2.95 -4.61 9.18
CA ASP A 24 -2.38 -3.55 10.01
C ASP A 24 -2.19 -2.24 9.23
N VAL A 25 -1.69 -2.36 7.99
CA VAL A 25 -1.54 -1.22 7.08
C VAL A 25 -2.92 -0.68 6.70
N GLU A 26 -3.86 -1.51 6.28
CA GLU A 26 -5.22 -1.09 5.93
C GLU A 26 -5.92 -0.38 7.09
N LYS A 27 -5.79 -0.92 8.31
CA LYS A 27 -6.37 -0.33 9.52
C LYS A 27 -5.71 1.00 9.86
N THR A 28 -4.39 1.11 9.77
CA THR A 28 -3.66 2.35 10.07
C THR A 28 -4.01 3.46 9.07
N PHE A 29 -4.05 3.12 7.78
CA PHE A 29 -4.37 4.07 6.71
C PHE A 29 -5.87 4.28 6.49
N SER A 30 -6.74 3.49 7.13
CA SER A 30 -8.19 3.63 7.05
C SER A 30 -8.68 5.03 7.41
N TYR A 31 -7.94 5.74 8.27
CA TYR A 31 -8.21 7.14 8.62
C TYR A 31 -8.22 8.07 7.40
N TYR A 32 -7.34 7.82 6.42
CA TYR A 32 -7.23 8.63 5.20
C TYR A 32 -8.22 8.20 4.11
N GLY A 33 -8.87 7.06 4.28
CA GLY A 33 -9.83 6.50 3.34
C GLY A 33 -9.47 5.09 2.88
N LYS A 34 -10.29 4.55 1.98
CA LYS A 34 -10.12 3.18 1.48
C LYS A 34 -8.90 3.09 0.58
N LEU A 35 -7.89 2.34 1.03
CA LEU A 35 -6.77 1.95 0.19
C LEU A 35 -7.27 1.07 -0.96
N ARG A 36 -6.84 1.41 -2.19
CA ARG A 36 -7.23 0.66 -3.39
C ARG A 36 -6.48 -0.65 -3.51
N ASN A 37 -5.20 -0.62 -3.15
CA ASN A 37 -4.33 -1.76 -3.24
C ASN A 37 -3.21 -1.61 -2.21
N VAL A 38 -2.84 -2.71 -1.56
CA VAL A 38 -1.78 -2.74 -0.54
C VAL A 38 -0.87 -3.92 -0.83
N TRP A 39 0.42 -3.63 -0.93
CA TRP A 39 1.46 -4.63 -1.14
C TRP A 39 2.46 -4.57 0.01
N LEU A 40 2.71 -5.72 0.62
CA LEU A 40 3.77 -5.87 1.60
C LEU A 40 4.97 -6.53 0.92
N SER A 41 6.09 -5.80 0.88
CA SER A 41 7.36 -6.35 0.41
C SER A 41 7.98 -7.21 1.51
N ARG A 42 7.47 -8.44 1.66
CA ARG A 42 8.05 -9.47 2.55
C ARG A 42 8.87 -10.40 1.68
N SER A 43 10.15 -10.07 1.49
CA SER A 43 11.18 -10.86 0.78
C SER A 43 10.85 -11.23 -0.68
N PRO A 44 11.54 -10.68 -1.69
CA PRO A 44 11.43 -11.16 -3.05
C PRO A 44 12.28 -12.43 -3.24
N TRP A 45 11.64 -13.59 -3.43
CA TRP A 45 12.25 -14.64 -4.26
C TRP A 45 12.05 -14.20 -5.72
N GLY A 46 12.98 -13.40 -6.24
CA GLY A 46 12.91 -12.89 -7.63
C GLY A 46 13.36 -11.44 -7.87
N TYR A 47 13.98 -10.77 -6.90
CA TYR A 47 14.83 -9.60 -7.17
C TYR A 47 16.28 -10.03 -6.98
N GLY A 48 16.83 -10.65 -8.03
CA GLY A 48 18.19 -11.19 -8.12
C GLY A 48 18.32 -12.01 -9.39
#